data_AF-A0A942W716-F1
#
_entry.id   AF-A0A942W716-F1
#
_cell.length_a   1.000
_cell.length_b   1.000
_cell.length_c   1.000
_cell.angle_alpha   90.00
_cell.angle_beta   90.00
_cell.angle_gamma   90.00
#
_symmetry.space_group_name_H-M   'P 1'
#
loop_
_entity.id
_entity.type
_entity.pdbx_description
1 polymer ?
#
loop_
_entity_poly.entity_id
_entity_poly.type
_entity_poly.pdbx_seq_one_letter_code
_entity_poly.pdbx_strand_id
1 'polypeptide(L)'
;MEDCDVLQTYALWAGTSIPDKIPGIPFADLDVYEDEKQLRSHLFYLVPDISSGRLRCFFYFEDNLFAKDSDGELTLLESSLHLLSQ
;
A
#
# COMPACT_ATOMS: atom_id res chain seq x y z
N MET A 1 1.23 -3.82 -12.42
CA MET A 1 0.13 -2.87 -12.29
C MET A 1 0.80 -1.64 -11.72
N GLU A 2 0.90 -0.58 -12.51
CA GLU A 2 1.70 0.59 -12.12
C GLU A 2 0.93 1.37 -11.04
N ASP A 3 1.61 2.10 -10.14
CA ASP A 3 0.98 2.91 -9.08
C ASP A 3 -0.19 3.79 -9.59
N CYS A 4 -0.09 4.21 -10.86
CA CYS A 4 -1.12 4.91 -11.62
C CYS A 4 -2.48 4.19 -11.58
N ASP A 5 -2.50 2.85 -11.66
CA ASP A 5 -3.71 2.03 -11.65
C ASP A 5 -4.42 2.09 -10.30
N VAL A 6 -3.66 2.10 -9.19
CA VAL A 6 -4.22 2.20 -7.83
C VAL A 6 -4.83 3.57 -7.59
N LEU A 7 -4.12 4.64 -7.99
CA LEU A 7 -4.60 6.03 -7.87
C LEU A 7 -5.86 6.26 -8.71
N GLN A 8 -5.90 5.74 -9.94
CA GLN A 8 -7.08 5.80 -10.80
C GLN A 8 -8.26 5.04 -10.20
N THR A 9 -8.02 3.83 -9.67
CA THR A 9 -9.08 3.01 -9.07
C THR A 9 -9.64 3.68 -7.82
N TYR A 10 -8.78 4.28 -6.98
CA TYR A 10 -9.22 5.09 -5.84
C TYR A 10 -10.06 6.30 -6.28
N ALA A 11 -9.61 7.04 -7.29
CA ALA A 11 -10.32 8.22 -7.79
C ALA A 11 -11.74 7.86 -8.28
N LEU A 12 -11.87 6.74 -9.00
CA LEU A 12 -13.16 6.20 -9.43
C LEU A 12 -14.03 5.78 -8.23
N TRP A 13 -13.46 5.11 -7.24
CA TRP A 13 -14.19 4.69 -6.03
C TRP A 13 -14.67 5.87 -5.18
N ALA A 14 -13.83 6.89 -5.00
CA ALA A 14 -14.10 8.08 -4.21
C ALA A 14 -14.95 9.13 -4.94
N GLY A 15 -15.08 9.02 -6.27
CA GLY A 15 -15.79 10.02 -7.09
C GLY A 15 -15.05 11.36 -7.14
N THR A 16 -13.72 11.32 -7.22
CA THR A 16 -12.85 12.50 -7.23
C THR A 16 -11.85 12.44 -8.40
N SER A 17 -11.08 13.50 -8.62
CA SER A 17 -9.93 13.49 -9.54
C SER A 17 -8.81 12.61 -9.00
N ILE A 18 -7.93 12.13 -9.89
CA ILE A 18 -6.74 11.37 -9.50
C ILE A 18 -5.89 12.19 -8.51
N PRO A 19 -5.69 11.73 -7.26
CA PRO A 19 -4.87 12.45 -6.30
C PRO A 19 -3.39 12.12 -6.47
N ASP A 20 -2.51 12.95 -5.91
CA ASP A 20 -1.08 12.65 -5.79
C ASP A 20 -0.80 11.55 -4.76
N LYS A 21 -1.67 11.42 -3.73
CA LYS A 21 -1.57 10.42 -2.67
C LYS A 21 -2.95 10.02 -2.16
N ILE A 22 -3.11 8.74 -1.84
CA ILE A 22 -4.32 8.21 -1.20
C ILE A 22 -4.21 8.45 0.32
N PRO A 23 -5.26 8.97 0.99
CA PRO A 23 -5.27 9.17 2.44
C PRO A 23 -5.53 7.86 3.20
N GLY A 24 -4.77 6.81 2.87
CA GLY A 24 -4.88 5.50 3.51
C GLY A 24 -4.31 5.49 4.92
N ILE A 25 -5.02 4.81 5.82
CA ILE A 25 -4.57 4.52 7.18
C ILE A 25 -3.84 3.17 7.15
N PRO A 26 -2.55 3.10 7.53
CA PRO A 26 -1.85 1.82 7.63
C PRO A 26 -2.47 0.99 8.76
N PHE A 27 -2.75 -0.29 8.51
CA PHE A 27 -3.41 -1.15 9.50
C PHE A 27 -2.76 -2.51 9.71
N ALA A 28 -1.90 -2.95 8.79
CA ALA A 28 -1.11 -4.17 8.92
C ALA A 28 0.19 -4.04 8.14
N ASP A 29 1.26 -4.58 8.70
CA ASP A 29 2.57 -4.73 8.05
C ASP A 29 2.92 -6.21 8.12
N LEU A 30 3.23 -6.82 6.97
CA LEU A 30 3.48 -8.25 6.85
C LEU A 30 4.79 -8.48 6.12
N ASP A 31 5.72 -9.14 6.79
CA ASP A 31 6.94 -9.65 6.19
C ASP A 31 6.60 -10.87 5.32
N VAL A 32 6.53 -10.66 4.01
CA VAL A 32 6.17 -11.70 3.02
C VAL A 32 7.34 -12.62 2.74
N TYR A 33 8.54 -12.05 2.75
CA TYR A 33 9.78 -12.78 2.58
C TYR A 33 10.91 -12.07 3.31
N GLU A 34 11.73 -12.82 4.02
CA GLU A 34 12.92 -12.28 4.68
C GLU A 34 14.08 -13.26 4.60
N ASP A 35 15.26 -12.76 4.28
CA ASP A 35 16.53 -13.47 4.39
C ASP A 35 17.61 -12.60 5.08
N GLU A 36 18.88 -13.01 4.98
CA GLU A 36 20.01 -12.29 5.58
C GLU A 36 20.29 -10.93 4.92
N LYS A 37 19.84 -10.72 3.67
CA LYS A 37 20.18 -9.55 2.85
C LYS A 37 18.98 -8.70 2.47
N GLN A 38 17.77 -9.26 2.48
CA GLN A 38 16.58 -8.58 1.99
C GLN A 38 15.36 -8.88 2.86
N LEU A 39 14.47 -7.90 2.91
CA LEU A 39 13.13 -8.02 3.47
C LEU A 39 12.15 -7.51 2.42
N ARG A 40 11.11 -8.29 2.14
CA ARG A 40 9.94 -7.84 1.39
C ARG A 40 8.75 -7.77 2.32
N SER A 41 8.23 -6.56 2.53
CA SER A 41 7.07 -6.30 3.38
C SER A 41 5.91 -5.77 2.55
N HIS A 42 4.70 -6.19 2.92
CA HIS A 42 3.46 -5.59 2.45
C HIS A 42 2.86 -4.74 3.55
N LEU A 43 2.83 -3.42 3.34
CA LEU A 43 2.17 -2.47 4.22
C LEU A 43 0.76 -2.20 3.70
N PHE A 44 -0.25 -2.68 4.42
CA PHE A 44 -1.65 -2.59 4.03
C PHE A 44 -2.31 -1.31 4.53
N TYR A 45 -3.11 -0.69 3.66
CA TYR A 45 -3.80 0.56 3.91
C TYR A 45 -5.32 0.44 3.71
N LEU A 46 -6.06 1.19 4.52
CA LEU A 46 -7.51 1.31 4.47
C LEU A 46 -7.92 2.78 4.35
N VAL A 47 -8.81 3.11 3.41
CA VAL A 47 -9.57 4.36 3.40
C VAL A 47 -11.03 4.08 3.76
N PRO A 48 -11.50 4.49 4.95
CA PRO A 48 -12.91 4.39 5.30
C PRO A 48 -13.71 5.57 4.73
N ASP A 49 -14.93 5.30 4.26
CA ASP A 49 -15.92 6.31 3.91
C ASP A 49 -17.30 5.94 4.44
N ILE A 50 -17.90 6.86 5.21
CA ILE A 50 -19.23 6.72 5.82
C ILE A 50 -20.23 7.76 5.31
N SER A 51 -19.84 8.61 4.34
CA SER A 51 -20.68 9.70 3.80
C SER A 51 -22.02 9.23 3.26
N SER A 52 -22.08 7.98 2.76
CA SER A 52 -23.30 7.34 2.25
C SER A 52 -24.25 6.81 3.33
N GLY A 53 -23.90 6.94 4.62
CA GLY A 53 -24.62 6.31 5.74
C GLY A 53 -24.35 4.81 5.89
N ARG A 54 -23.48 4.23 5.06
CA ARG A 54 -22.93 2.88 5.18
C ARG A 54 -21.41 2.94 5.11
N LEU A 55 -20.75 2.07 5.86
CA LEU A 55 -19.29 1.92 5.78
C LEU A 55 -18.93 1.32 4.42
N ARG A 56 -18.15 2.08 3.65
CA ARG A 56 -17.43 1.62 2.47
C ARG A 56 -15.95 1.70 2.78
N CYS A 57 -15.19 0.75 2.27
CA CYS A 57 -13.76 0.69 2.48
C CYS A 57 -13.06 0.54 1.13
N PHE A 58 -12.00 1.31 0.94
CA PHE A 58 -11.03 1.08 -0.13
C PHE A 58 -9.77 0.52 0.50
N PHE A 59 -9.30 -0.61 -0.01
CA PHE A 59 -8.10 -1.27 0.50
C PHE A 59 -7.06 -1.40 -0.61
N TYR A 60 -5.81 -1.15 -0.25
CA TYR A 60 -4.65 -1.33 -1.11
C TYR A 60 -3.44 -1.65 -0.23
N PHE A 61 -2.32 -2.02 -0.82
CA PHE A 61 -1.08 -2.20 -0.08
C PHE A 61 0.11 -1.63 -0.84
N GLU A 62 1.16 -1.32 -0.10
CA GLU A 62 2.46 -0.96 -0.60
C GLU A 62 3.37 -2.16 -0.46
N ASP A 63 3.95 -2.59 -1.57
CA ASP A 63 4.93 -3.68 -1.64
C ASP A 63 6.33 -3.08 -1.62
N ASN A 64 6.99 -3.26 -0.48
CA ASN A 64 8.28 -2.66 -0.17
C ASN A 64 9.38 -3.72 -0.20
N LEU A 65 10.46 -3.41 -0.92
CA LEU A 65 11.70 -4.18 -0.88
C LEU A 65 12.76 -3.39 -0.13
N PHE A 66 13.33 -3.99 0.91
CA PHE A 66 14.41 -3.44 1.71
C PHE A 66 15.68 -4.27 1.54
N ALA A 67 16.84 -3.60 1.47
CA ALA A 67 18.14 -4.19 1.73
C ALA A 67 18.41 -4.19 3.25
N LYS A 68 19.01 -5.27 3.74
CA LYS A 68 19.53 -5.42 5.09
C LYS A 68 21.05 -5.24 5.05
N ASP A 69 21.58 -4.40 5.93
CA ASP A 69 23.01 -4.35 6.16
C ASP A 69 23.46 -5.33 7.27
N SER A 70 24.76 -5.34 7.57
CA SER A 70 25.33 -6.23 8.59
C SER A 70 24.88 -5.92 10.02
N ASP A 71 24.39 -4.70 10.25
CA ASP A 71 23.88 -4.26 11.56
C ASP A 71 22.36 -4.51 11.69
N GLY A 72 21.72 -4.96 10.60
CA GLY A 72 20.30 -5.25 10.53
C GLY A 72 19.44 -4.03 10.17
N GLU A 73 20.06 -2.91 9.78
CA GLU A 73 19.34 -1.72 9.34
C GLU A 73 18.75 -1.94 7.95
N LEU A 74 17.58 -1.32 7.74
CA LEU A 74 16.80 -1.46 6.51
C LEU A 74 16.93 -0.22 5.63
N THR A 75 17.31 -0.41 4.38
CA THR A 75 17.28 0.62 3.34
C THR A 75 16.24 0.26 2.29
N LEU A 76 15.23 1.12 2.09
CA LEU A 76 14.21 0.93 1.05
C LEU A 76 14.86 1.00 -0.35
N LEU A 77 14.67 -0.05 -1.13
CA LEU A 77 15.14 -0.15 -2.51
C LEU A 77 14.02 0.13 -3.52
N GLU A 78 12.86 -0.49 -3.29
CA GLU A 78 11.69 -0.40 -4.16
C GLU A 78 10.44 -0.26 -3.31
N SER A 79 9.48 0.53 -3.80
CA SER A 79 8.13 0.64 -3.25
C SER A 79 7.17 0.78 -4.41
N SER A 80 6.04 0.06 -4.35
CA SER A 80 4.99 0.13 -5.36
C SER A 80 3.62 -0.14 -4.75
N LEU A 81 2.59 0.52 -5.27
CA LEU A 81 1.21 0.38 -4.81
C LEU A 81 0.48 -0.71 -5.59
N HIS A 82 -0.27 -1.53 -4.88
CA HIS A 82 -1.07 -2.63 -5.45
C HIS A 82 -2.48 -2.64 -4.89
N LEU A 83 -3.44 -2.99 -5.76
CA LEU A 83 -4.78 -3.36 -5.32
C LEU A 83 -4.73 -4.76 -4.69
N LEU A 84 -5.62 -5.01 -3.72
CA LEU A 84 -5.89 -6.38 -3.30
C LEU A 84 -6.58 -7.12 -4.44
N SER A 85 -5.90 -8.08 -5.06
CA SER A 85 -6.54 -9.02 -5.97
C SER A 85 -7.55 -9.87 -5.18
N GLN A 86 -8.79 -9.95 -5.67
CA GLN A 86 -9.75 -10.95 -5.22
C GLN A 86 -9.45 -12.32 -5.82
#